data_AF-A0A1F5CSF1-F1
#
_entry.id   AF-A0A1F5CSF1-F1
#
_cell.length_a   1.000
_cell.length_b   1.000
_cell.length_c   1.000
_cell.angle_alpha   90.00
_cell.angle_beta   90.00
_cell.angle_gamma   90.00
#
_symmetry.space_group_name_H-M   'P 1'
#
loop_
_entity.id
_entity.type
_entity.pdbx_description
1 polymer ?
#
loop_
_entity_poly.entity_id
_entity_poly.type
_entity_poly.pdbx_seq_one_letter_code
_entity_poly.pdbx_strand_id
1 'polypeptide(L)'
;MSEQEQEKKKRKKKKHPSSLETERAESELFPELMKGLEELEKERKYVDIQVCPKCKSPLVRRVGSITGDMSAHMGWTPPKYECRECGWRERLVLKATNRPTSIKDVVVMAEAKDAENERRRKETKER
;
A
#
# COMPACT_ATOMS: atom_id res chain seq x y z
N MET A 1 -44.30 -14.06 -8.37
CA MET A 1 -43.45 -14.85 -7.45
C MET A 1 -42.59 -13.87 -6.66
N SER A 2 -42.59 -14.02 -5.35
CA SER A 2 -42.67 -12.97 -4.32
C SER A 2 -41.34 -12.45 -3.76
N GLU A 3 -41.37 -11.22 -3.23
CA GLU A 3 -40.27 -10.44 -2.60
C GLU A 3 -39.55 -11.16 -1.44
N GLN A 4 -40.06 -12.28 -0.95
CA GLN A 4 -39.49 -13.05 0.16
C GLN A 4 -38.33 -13.98 -0.24
N GLU A 5 -38.10 -14.23 -1.54
CA GLU A 5 -37.01 -15.10 -1.99
C GLU A 5 -35.65 -14.38 -2.09
N GLN A 6 -35.68 -13.04 -2.19
CA GLN A 6 -34.46 -12.22 -2.32
C GLN A 6 -33.73 -12.00 -0.98
N GLU A 7 -34.43 -12.02 0.15
CA GLU A 7 -33.80 -11.82 1.47
C GLU A 7 -33.04 -13.06 1.98
N LYS A 8 -33.44 -14.27 1.58
CA LYS A 8 -32.78 -15.52 2.03
C LYS A 8 -31.45 -15.78 1.32
N LYS A 9 -31.23 -15.27 0.09
CA LYS A 9 -29.93 -15.32 -0.61
C LYS A 9 -28.90 -14.32 -0.04
N LYS A 10 -29.34 -13.24 0.60
CA LYS A 10 -28.44 -12.23 1.21
C LYS A 10 -27.74 -12.70 2.49
N ARG A 11 -28.20 -13.78 3.15
CA ARG A 11 -27.76 -14.14 4.51
C ARG A 11 -26.99 -15.47 4.66
N LYS A 12 -26.85 -16.28 3.62
CA LYS A 12 -26.05 -17.53 3.68
C LYS A 12 -24.81 -17.39 2.79
N LYS A 13 -23.71 -17.00 3.41
CA LYS A 13 -22.61 -17.93 3.77
C LYS A 13 -21.59 -17.98 2.62
N LYS A 14 -20.67 -17.01 2.60
CA LYS A 14 -19.40 -17.07 3.33
C LYS A 14 -18.55 -18.25 2.85
N LYS A 15 -17.57 -17.97 1.99
CA LYS A 15 -16.13 -18.06 2.29
C LYS A 15 -15.34 -17.67 1.04
N HIS A 16 -14.54 -16.63 1.20
CA HIS A 16 -13.53 -16.13 0.27
C HIS A 16 -12.62 -17.27 -0.24
N PRO A 17 -12.21 -17.19 -1.52
CA PRO A 17 -10.80 -17.37 -1.83
C PRO A 17 -10.37 -16.32 -2.86
N SER A 18 -10.23 -15.09 -2.40
CA SER A 18 -9.45 -14.08 -3.13
C SER A 18 -8.69 -13.20 -2.15
N SER A 19 -8.19 -13.82 -1.09
CA SER A 19 -7.02 -13.38 -0.34
C SER A 19 -5.82 -14.15 -0.90
N LEU A 20 -5.45 -13.87 -2.16
CA LEU A 20 -4.08 -14.13 -2.58
C LEU A 20 -3.29 -12.83 -2.39
N GLU A 21 -2.95 -12.66 -1.12
CA GLU A 21 -1.67 -12.15 -0.62
C GLU A 21 -1.48 -10.66 -0.31
N THR A 22 -2.53 -9.92 0.06
CA THR A 22 -2.39 -8.64 0.80
C THR A 22 -2.96 -8.68 2.22
N GLU A 23 -3.11 -9.88 2.79
CA GLU A 23 -3.25 -10.08 4.25
C GLU A 23 -1.89 -10.34 4.93
N ARG A 24 -0.79 -9.80 4.38
CA ARG A 24 0.52 -9.91 5.05
C ARG A 24 0.63 -8.79 6.07
N ALA A 25 0.14 -9.11 7.28
CA ALA A 25 0.34 -8.40 8.54
C ALA A 25 0.59 -6.90 8.38
N GLU A 26 -0.50 -6.12 8.37
CA GLU A 26 -0.34 -4.69 8.66
C GLU A 26 0.39 -4.59 10.00
N SER A 27 1.57 -3.99 9.98
CA SER A 27 2.30 -3.73 11.21
C SER A 27 1.39 -2.93 12.15
N GLU A 28 1.33 -3.30 13.43
CA GLU A 28 0.55 -2.60 14.45
C GLU A 28 0.88 -1.09 14.54
N LEU A 29 2.06 -0.71 14.04
CA LEU A 29 2.58 0.67 14.00
C LEU A 29 1.98 1.53 12.88
N PHE A 30 1.31 0.94 11.88
CA PHE A 30 0.78 1.71 10.75
C PHE A 30 -0.38 2.66 11.14
N PRO A 31 -1.37 2.23 11.94
CA PRO A 31 -2.42 3.14 12.43
C PRO A 31 -1.90 4.29 13.29
N GLU A 32 -0.86 4.04 14.10
CA GLU A 32 -0.22 5.08 14.91
C GLU A 32 0.48 6.12 14.05
N LEU A 33 1.16 5.66 12.99
CA LEU A 33 1.79 6.53 12.01
C LEU A 33 0.77 7.45 11.32
N MET A 34 -0.40 6.92 10.94
CA MET A 34 -1.44 7.71 10.28
C MET A 34 -1.97 8.81 11.21
N LYS A 35 -2.23 8.49 12.49
CA LYS A 35 -2.63 9.49 13.49
C LYS A 35 -1.58 10.59 13.65
N GLY A 36 -0.30 10.22 13.74
CA GLY A 36 0.79 11.19 13.83
C GLY A 36 0.90 12.08 12.60
N LEU A 37 0.68 11.52 11.39
CA LEU A 37 0.67 12.29 10.15
C LEU A 37 -0.49 13.30 10.09
N GLU A 38 -1.68 12.92 10.57
CA GLU A 38 -2.85 13.80 10.67
C GLU A 38 -2.63 14.95 11.67
N GLU A 39 -1.97 14.69 12.80
CA GLU A 39 -1.60 15.73 13.78
C GLU A 39 -0.59 16.71 13.17
N LEU A 40 0.44 16.20 12.49
CA LEU A 40 1.44 17.02 11.81
C LEU A 40 0.83 17.84 10.66
N GLU A 41 -0.21 17.32 9.99
CA GLU A 41 -0.95 18.06 8.96
C GLU A 41 -1.67 19.28 9.55
N LYS A 42 -2.31 19.12 10.73
CA LYS A 42 -2.94 20.23 11.47
C LYS A 42 -1.91 21.29 11.88
N GLU A 43 -0.71 20.87 12.23
CA GLU A 43 0.43 21.76 12.53
C GLU A 43 1.09 22.36 11.27
N ARG A 44 0.61 22.03 10.06
CA ARG A 44 1.19 22.42 8.76
C ARG A 44 2.65 21.96 8.55
N LYS A 45 3.07 20.91 9.25
CA LYS A 45 4.39 20.28 9.10
C LYS A 45 4.28 19.11 8.15
N TYR A 46 4.87 19.25 6.96
CA TYR A 46 4.80 18.23 5.94
C TYR A 46 5.99 17.27 6.01
N VAL A 47 5.72 15.98 6.20
CA VAL A 47 6.75 14.95 6.33
C VAL A 47 6.45 13.81 5.37
N ASP A 48 7.50 13.35 4.69
CA ASP A 48 7.44 12.19 3.80
C ASP A 48 8.15 11.02 4.50
N ILE A 49 7.38 10.01 4.93
CA ILE A 49 7.89 8.83 5.63
C ILE A 49 7.96 7.64 4.66
N GLN A 50 9.07 6.91 4.69
CA GLN A 50 9.25 5.72 3.87
C GLN A 50 8.60 4.51 4.53
N VAL A 51 7.80 3.77 3.77
CA VAL A 51 6.99 2.65 4.24
C VAL A 51 7.28 1.41 3.39
N CYS A 52 7.30 0.25 4.04
CA CYS A 52 7.51 -1.03 3.40
C CYS A 52 6.30 -1.41 2.53
N PRO A 53 6.50 -1.80 1.26
CA PRO A 53 5.40 -2.21 0.38
C PRO A 53 4.75 -3.55 0.77
N LYS A 54 5.45 -4.41 1.55
CA LYS A 54 4.94 -5.73 1.93
C LYS A 54 4.12 -5.72 3.22
N CYS A 55 4.61 -5.10 4.30
CA CYS A 55 3.97 -5.11 5.63
C CYS A 55 3.45 -3.74 6.10
N LYS A 56 3.60 -2.69 5.28
CA LYS A 56 3.25 -1.29 5.62
C LYS A 56 3.96 -0.73 6.86
N SER A 57 5.07 -1.33 7.28
CA SER A 57 5.87 -0.83 8.40
C SER A 57 6.61 0.47 8.03
N PRO A 58 6.73 1.45 8.94
CA PRO A 58 7.59 2.60 8.76
C PRO A 58 9.08 2.32 9.03
N LEU A 59 9.42 1.11 9.54
CA LEU A 59 10.78 0.71 9.89
C LEU A 59 11.60 0.28 8.68
N VAL A 60 11.75 1.19 7.72
CA VAL A 60 12.54 1.00 6.50
C VAL A 60 13.90 1.71 6.66
N ARG A 61 15.00 0.98 6.43
CA ARG A 61 16.37 1.50 6.47
C ARG A 61 16.99 1.44 5.09
N ARG A 62 17.74 2.47 4.72
CA ARG A 62 18.61 2.43 3.53
C ARG A 62 19.79 1.48 3.77
N VAL A 63 20.02 0.57 2.83
CA VAL A 63 21.17 -0.33 2.83
C VAL A 63 22.40 0.46 2.38
N GLY A 64 23.50 0.37 3.14
CA GLY A 64 24.72 1.11 2.87
C GLY A 64 25.72 0.32 2.01
N SER A 65 26.85 0.95 1.71
CA SER A 65 27.99 0.32 1.03
C SER A 65 28.54 -0.88 1.81
N ILE A 66 28.61 -0.77 3.14
CA ILE A 66 29.11 -1.81 4.04
C ILE A 66 28.28 -3.10 3.96
N THR A 67 26.98 -2.99 3.71
CA THR A 67 26.05 -4.12 3.62
C THR A 67 25.80 -4.61 2.18
N GLY A 68 26.62 -4.16 1.21
CA GLY A 68 26.65 -4.73 -0.13
C GLY A 68 25.92 -3.94 -1.22
N ASP A 69 25.57 -2.66 -1.01
CA ASP A 69 25.05 -1.78 -2.07
C ASP A 69 26.11 -0.76 -2.54
N MET A 70 27.29 -1.26 -2.90
CA MET A 70 28.38 -0.42 -3.42
C MET A 70 27.97 0.35 -4.67
N SER A 71 27.20 -0.27 -5.57
CA SER A 71 26.70 0.38 -6.78
C SER A 71 25.82 1.60 -6.51
N ALA A 72 25.02 1.58 -5.43
CA ALA A 72 24.21 2.74 -5.07
C ALA A 72 25.00 3.81 -4.34
N HIS A 73 26.03 3.45 -3.58
CA HIS A 73 26.92 4.45 -2.98
C HIS A 73 27.68 5.24 -4.03
N MET A 74 28.05 4.58 -5.13
CA MET A 74 28.69 5.19 -6.30
C MET A 74 27.70 5.92 -7.22
N GLY A 75 26.40 5.96 -6.89
CA GLY A 75 25.39 6.66 -7.68
C GLY A 75 25.02 6.00 -9.01
N TRP A 76 25.52 4.80 -9.30
CA TRP A 76 25.15 4.06 -10.51
C TRP A 76 23.69 3.63 -10.44
N THR A 77 23.29 3.10 -9.29
CA THR A 77 21.96 2.52 -9.12
C THR A 77 21.19 3.19 -8.00
N PRO A 78 19.84 3.23 -8.06
CA PRO A 78 19.04 3.69 -6.94
C PRO A 78 19.34 2.91 -5.65
N PRO A 79 19.22 3.56 -4.48
CA PRO A 79 19.51 2.92 -3.20
C PRO A 79 18.59 1.74 -2.93
N LYS A 80 19.16 0.67 -2.37
CA LYS A 80 18.40 -0.43 -1.79
C LYS A 80 17.90 -0.06 -0.40
N TYR A 81 16.74 -0.58 -0.07
CA TYR A 81 16.08 -0.41 1.21
C TYR A 81 15.81 -1.78 1.83
N GLU A 82 15.81 -1.80 3.15
CA GLU A 82 15.56 -2.98 3.97
C GLU A 82 14.50 -2.67 5.03
N CYS A 83 13.45 -3.47 5.07
CA CYS A 83 12.48 -3.46 6.17
C CYS A 83 12.97 -4.38 7.29
N ARG A 84 13.01 -3.87 8.53
CA ARG A 84 13.44 -4.65 9.69
C ARG A 84 12.41 -5.69 10.17
N GLU A 85 11.14 -5.49 9.86
CA GLU A 85 10.06 -6.37 10.34
C GLU A 85 9.88 -7.61 9.46
N CYS A 86 9.77 -7.44 8.14
CA CYS A 86 9.51 -8.56 7.22
C CYS A 86 10.73 -8.96 6.37
N GLY A 87 11.87 -8.30 6.54
CA GLY A 87 13.09 -8.59 5.77
C GLY A 87 13.01 -8.21 4.29
N TRP A 88 12.01 -7.42 3.89
CA TRP A 88 11.88 -6.93 2.51
C TRP A 88 13.12 -6.13 2.11
N ARG A 89 13.75 -6.49 0.99
CA ARG A 89 14.96 -5.85 0.46
C ARG A 89 14.85 -5.56 -1.03
N GLU A 90 14.58 -4.32 -1.39
CA GLU A 90 14.36 -3.90 -2.78
C GLU A 90 14.63 -2.40 -2.93
N ARG A 91 14.51 -1.88 -4.17
CA ARG A 91 14.76 -0.47 -4.48
C ARG A 91 13.50 0.39 -4.52
N LEU A 92 12.31 -0.22 -4.44
CA LEU A 92 11.02 0.45 -4.57
C LEU A 92 10.44 0.82 -3.20
N VAL A 93 10.32 2.11 -2.91
CA VAL A 93 9.80 2.57 -1.62
C VAL A 93 8.47 3.28 -1.78
N LEU A 94 7.49 2.93 -0.94
CA LEU A 94 6.27 3.71 -0.79
C LEU A 94 6.53 4.86 0.17
N LYS A 95 6.05 6.05 -0.16
CA LYS A 95 6.11 7.21 0.74
C LYS A 95 4.72 7.50 1.26
N ALA A 96 4.54 7.45 2.57
CA ALA A 96 3.39 8.05 3.23
C ALA A 96 3.67 9.53 3.44
N THR A 97 2.78 10.39 2.96
CA THR A 97 2.91 11.84 3.05
C THR A 97 1.60 12.42 3.53
N ASN A 98 1.67 13.46 4.34
CA ASN A 98 0.55 14.27 4.80
C ASN A 98 0.40 15.57 3.97
N ARG A 99 1.05 15.64 2.80
CA ARG A 99 0.85 16.77 1.88
C ARG A 99 -0.56 16.68 1.27
N PRO A 100 -1.22 17.84 1.06
CA PRO A 100 -2.47 17.85 0.34
C PRO A 100 -2.27 17.29 -1.07
N THR A 101 -3.07 16.32 -1.46
CA THR A 101 -3.04 15.75 -2.82
C THR A 101 -3.45 16.81 -3.83
N SER A 102 -2.66 16.97 -4.90
CA SER A 102 -3.03 17.87 -5.98
C SER A 102 -4.18 17.28 -6.82
N ILE A 103 -4.90 18.13 -7.55
CA ILE A 103 -5.98 17.69 -8.46
C ILE A 103 -5.48 16.64 -9.45
N LYS A 104 -4.24 16.80 -9.94
CA LYS A 104 -3.61 15.84 -10.86
C LYS A 104 -3.41 14.48 -10.19
N ASP A 105 -2.96 14.44 -8.94
CA ASP A 105 -2.75 13.19 -8.22
C ASP A 105 -4.07 12.44 -8.02
N VAL A 106 -5.16 13.17 -7.72
CA VAL A 106 -6.50 12.59 -7.56
C VAL A 106 -7.00 11.98 -8.87
N VAL A 107 -6.77 12.64 -10.01
CA VAL A 107 -7.13 12.12 -11.33
C VAL A 107 -6.38 10.82 -11.63
N VAL A 108 -5.06 10.80 -11.43
CA VAL A 108 -4.23 9.60 -11.64
C VAL A 108 -4.69 8.44 -10.74
N MET A 109 -5.02 8.72 -9.47
CA MET A 109 -5.55 7.71 -8.56
C MET A 109 -6.93 7.17 -9.00
N ALA A 110 -7.79 8.03 -9.56
CA ALA A 110 -9.09 7.62 -10.08
C ALA A 110 -8.93 6.74 -11.33
N GLU A 111 -8.09 7.15 -12.28
CA GLU A 111 -7.77 6.38 -13.48
C GLU A 111 -7.22 4.99 -13.15
N ALA A 112 -6.29 4.91 -12.18
CA ALA A 112 -5.75 3.64 -11.72
C ALA A 112 -6.83 2.71 -11.13
N LYS A 113 -7.78 3.27 -10.37
CA LYS A 113 -8.92 2.51 -9.83
C LYS A 113 -9.88 2.05 -10.92
N ASP A 114 -10.15 2.88 -11.92
CA ASP A 114 -11.01 2.52 -13.03
C ASP A 114 -10.40 1.41 -13.89
N ALA A 115 -9.09 1.48 -14.14
CA ALA A 115 -8.35 0.42 -14.82
C ALA A 115 -8.37 -0.90 -14.03
N GLU A 116 -8.24 -0.86 -12.70
CA GLU A 116 -8.38 -2.06 -11.86
C GLU A 116 -9.80 -2.64 -11.95
N ASN A 117 -10.83 -1.78 -11.87
CA ASN A 117 -12.22 -2.20 -12.00
C ASN A 117 -12.50 -2.83 -13.37
N GLU A 118 -11.92 -2.31 -14.44
CA GLU A 118 -12.08 -2.86 -15.78
C GLU A 118 -11.40 -4.22 -15.94
N ARG A 119 -10.19 -4.40 -15.37
CA ARG A 119 -9.51 -5.70 -15.32
C ARG A 119 -10.35 -6.74 -14.59
N ARG A 120 -10.85 -6.40 -13.41
CA ARG A 120 -11.75 -7.27 -12.64
C ARG A 120 -13.01 -7.65 -13.42
N ARG A 121 -13.58 -6.73 -14.21
CA ARG A 121 -14.74 -6.99 -15.10
C ARG A 121 -14.42 -7.92 -16.27
N LYS A 122 -13.18 -7.92 -16.78
CA LYS A 122 -12.73 -8.82 -17.86
C LYS A 122 -12.47 -10.23 -17.33
N GLU A 123 -11.78 -10.34 -16.19
CA GLU A 123 -11.53 -11.62 -15.51
C GLU A 123 -12.82 -12.35 -15.11
N THR A 124 -13.89 -11.59 -14.83
CA THR A 124 -15.21 -12.15 -14.51
C THR A 124 -16.05 -12.50 -15.75
N LYS A 125 -15.69 -12.06 -16.95
CA LYS A 125 -16.34 -12.44 -18.22
C LYS A 125 -15.68 -13.63 -18.91
N GLU A 126 -14.39 -13.88 -18.62
CA GLU A 126 -13.61 -15.00 -19.18
C GLU A 126 -13.70 -16.30 -18.35
N ARG A 127 -14.37 -16.27 -17.20
CA ARG A 127 -14.73 -17.43 -16.38
C ARG A 127 -16.15 -17.90 -16.65
#